data_AF-A0A958YLG3-F1
#
_entry.id   AF-A0A958YLG3-F1
#
_cell.length_a   1.000
_cell.length_b   1.000
_cell.length_c   1.000
_cell.angle_alpha   90.00
_cell.angle_beta   90.00
_cell.angle_gamma   90.00
#
_symmetry.space_group_name_H-M   'P 1'
#
loop_
_entity.id
_entity.type
_entity.pdbx_description
1 polymer ?
#
loop_
_entity_poly.entity_id
_entity_poly.type
_entity_poly.pdbx_seq_one_letter_code
_entity_poly.pdbx_strand_id
1 'polypeptide(L)'
;LMIEFMKSNYYDPYIAQYVHPKKEFKVKLKDADKDFVFDETEADLMKFDKIIDELEPGTLRLPVLIKKYIKQNAKVVAFNVDPLFNNAVDGLMYIRIADLPESTVKPVLEEFQAEMERKFSENGENLD
;
A
#
# COMPACT_ATOMS: atom_id res chain seq x y z
N LEU A 1 7.82 4.09 -13.57
CA LEU A 1 8.04 5.09 -12.50
C LEU A 1 7.41 4.66 -11.17
N MET A 2 6.08 4.48 -11.08
CA MET A 2 5.39 4.07 -9.84
C MET A 2 5.94 2.82 -9.15
N ILE A 3 6.21 1.75 -9.90
CA ILE A 3 6.76 0.50 -9.35
C ILE A 3 8.13 0.73 -8.72
N GLU A 4 8.97 1.54 -9.35
CA GLU A 4 10.29 1.87 -8.82
C GLU A 4 10.17 2.69 -7.54
N PHE A 5 9.36 3.74 -7.55
CA PHE A 5 9.08 4.53 -6.36
C PHE A 5 8.56 3.66 -5.19
N MET A 6 7.66 2.73 -5.49
CA MET A 6 7.16 1.79 -4.49
C MET A 6 8.25 0.84 -3.98
N LYS A 7 9.15 0.37 -4.86
CA LYS A 7 10.29 -0.46 -4.48
C LYS A 7 11.33 0.32 -3.65
N SER A 8 11.60 1.58 -3.98
CA SER A 8 12.61 2.38 -3.28
C SER A 8 12.15 2.80 -1.88
N ASN A 9 10.85 3.05 -1.68
CA ASN A 9 10.34 3.65 -0.44
C ASN A 9 9.59 2.67 0.49
N TYR A 10 8.96 1.62 -0.07
CA TYR A 10 8.05 0.76 0.70
C TYR A 10 8.39 -0.74 0.62
N TYR A 11 9.52 -1.11 0.02
CA TYR A 11 9.92 -2.51 -0.13
C TYR A 11 10.47 -3.09 1.17
N ASP A 12 10.09 -4.34 1.47
CA ASP A 12 10.72 -5.13 2.54
C ASP A 12 11.61 -6.23 1.93
N PRO A 13 12.95 -6.07 1.93
CA PRO A 13 13.85 -7.06 1.36
C PRO A 13 13.89 -8.38 2.15
N TYR A 14 13.59 -8.35 3.45
CA TYR A 14 13.63 -9.53 4.30
C TYR A 14 12.49 -10.49 4.01
N ILE A 15 11.30 -9.99 3.69
CA ILE A 15 10.18 -10.84 3.29
C ILE A 15 10.24 -11.17 1.80
N ALA A 16 10.66 -10.21 0.98
CA ALA A 16 10.71 -10.39 -0.46
C ALA A 16 11.65 -11.51 -0.92
N GLN A 17 12.73 -11.80 -0.18
CA GLN A 17 13.61 -12.93 -0.50
C GLN A 17 12.87 -14.30 -0.52
N TYR A 18 11.73 -14.41 0.17
CA TYR A 18 10.94 -15.64 0.22
C TYR A 18 9.87 -15.71 -0.88
N VAL A 19 9.66 -14.64 -1.65
CA VAL A 19 8.60 -14.56 -2.65
C VAL A 19 9.19 -14.33 -4.04
N HIS A 20 8.95 -15.28 -4.94
CA HIS A 20 9.47 -15.24 -6.30
C HIS A 20 8.32 -15.03 -7.30
N PRO A 21 8.29 -13.90 -8.03
CA PRO A 21 7.27 -13.67 -9.05
C PRO A 21 7.47 -14.63 -10.23
N LYS A 22 6.38 -15.17 -10.77
CA LYS A 22 6.42 -16.08 -11.93
C LYS A 22 6.86 -15.34 -13.21
N LYS A 23 6.45 -14.08 -13.33
CA LYS A 23 6.79 -13.17 -14.44
C LYS A 23 7.17 -11.83 -13.85
N GLU A 24 8.45 -11.67 -13.54
CA GLU A 24 8.97 -10.45 -12.96
C GLU A 24 8.82 -9.25 -13.92
N PHE A 25 8.28 -8.14 -13.41
CA PHE A 25 8.30 -6.89 -14.16
C PHE A 25 9.72 -6.30 -14.17
N LYS A 26 10.36 -6.28 -15.34
CA LYS A 26 11.65 -5.62 -15.54
C LYS A 26 11.41 -4.14 -15.87
N VAL A 27 11.51 -3.30 -14.84
CA VAL A 27 11.45 -1.84 -15.00
C VAL A 27 12.64 -1.40 -15.85
N LYS A 28 12.39 -0.65 -16.93
CA LYS A 28 13.41 0.10 -17.67
C LYS A 28 13.08 1.58 -17.58
N LEU A 29 13.71 2.28 -16.64
CA LEU A 29 13.64 3.74 -16.56
C LEU A 29 14.74 4.36 -17.41
N LYS A 30 14.46 5.53 -18.00
CA LYS A 30 15.48 6.39 -18.59
C LYS A 30 16.27 7.04 -17.46
N ASP A 31 17.55 7.31 -17.67
CA ASP A 31 18.44 7.75 -16.58
C ASP A 31 18.01 9.09 -15.96
N ALA A 32 17.43 9.99 -16.75
CA ALA A 32 16.84 11.24 -16.24
C ALA A 32 15.76 11.00 -15.19
N ASP A 33 14.91 9.97 -15.35
CA ASP A 33 13.80 9.68 -14.41
C ASP A 33 14.28 9.04 -13.11
N LYS A 34 15.52 8.53 -13.06
CA LYS A 34 16.07 7.90 -11.85
C LYS A 34 16.51 8.95 -10.85
N ASP A 35 17.28 9.95 -11.28
CA ASP A 35 17.84 10.98 -10.41
C ASP A 35 16.75 11.73 -9.63
N PHE A 36 15.58 11.96 -10.25
CA PHE A 36 14.43 12.58 -9.58
C PHE A 36 13.75 11.69 -8.52
N VAL A 37 13.81 10.36 -8.63
CA VAL A 37 13.17 9.44 -7.67
C VAL A 37 13.98 9.29 -6.39
N PHE A 38 15.30 9.51 -6.45
CA PHE A 38 16.22 9.29 -5.32
C PHE A 38 16.46 10.54 -4.44
N ASP A 39 16.18 11.75 -4.92
CA ASP A 39 16.57 13.00 -4.24
C ASP A 39 15.56 13.57 -3.20
N GLU A 40 14.36 13.01 -3.02
CA GLU A 40 13.28 13.68 -2.26
C GLU A 40 12.70 12.93 -1.04
N THR A 41 13.53 12.29 -0.22
CA THR A 41 13.14 11.38 0.89
C THR A 41 12.51 12.01 2.16
N GLU A 42 11.73 13.09 2.09
CA GLU A 42 11.08 13.64 3.32
C GLU A 42 9.59 14.05 3.20
N ALA A 43 8.89 13.79 2.09
CA ALA A 43 7.41 13.89 2.05
C ALA A 43 6.78 13.02 0.94
N ASP A 44 7.01 11.71 1.05
CA ASP A 44 7.06 10.75 -0.07
C ASP A 44 5.81 10.67 -0.97
N LEU A 45 4.58 10.59 -0.43
CA LEU A 45 3.41 10.36 -1.29
C LEU A 45 2.86 11.61 -1.97
N MET A 46 2.82 12.74 -1.27
CA MET A 46 2.25 13.98 -1.81
C MET A 46 3.15 14.60 -2.87
N LYS A 47 4.47 14.56 -2.64
CA LYS A 47 5.46 14.99 -3.63
C LYS A 47 5.44 14.07 -4.84
N PHE A 48 5.39 12.75 -4.64
CA PHE A 48 5.30 11.82 -5.76
C PHE A 48 4.03 12.01 -6.59
N ASP A 49 2.86 12.22 -5.97
CA ASP A 49 1.63 12.57 -6.72
C ASP A 49 1.84 13.84 -7.58
N LYS A 50 2.54 14.86 -7.04
CA LYS A 50 2.85 16.10 -7.78
C LYS A 50 3.85 15.87 -8.93
N ILE A 51 4.89 15.08 -8.70
CA ILE A 51 5.90 14.72 -9.73
C ILE A 51 5.24 13.96 -10.88
N ILE A 52 4.33 13.04 -10.58
CA ILE A 52 3.58 12.31 -11.59
C ILE A 52 2.67 13.24 -12.40
N ASP A 53 1.99 14.18 -11.74
CA ASP A 53 1.19 15.19 -12.42
C ASP A 53 2.03 16.10 -13.35
N GLU A 54 3.30 16.38 -12.99
CA GLU A 54 4.23 17.16 -13.82
C GLU A 54 4.80 16.37 -15.03
N LEU A 55 5.10 15.08 -14.85
CA LEU A 55 5.70 14.22 -15.89
C LEU A 55 4.68 13.67 -16.90
N GLU A 56 3.46 13.34 -16.45
CA GLU A 56 2.41 12.75 -17.28
C GLU A 56 1.09 13.52 -17.11
N PRO A 57 0.93 14.70 -17.76
CA PRO A 57 -0.31 15.46 -17.68
C PRO A 57 -1.44 14.70 -18.37
N GLY A 58 -2.34 14.11 -17.60
CA GLY A 58 -3.57 13.53 -18.17
C GLY A 58 -4.35 12.56 -17.30
N THR A 59 -3.71 11.63 -16.56
CA THR A 59 -4.52 10.56 -15.94
C THR A 59 -3.87 9.68 -14.86
N LEU A 60 -2.56 9.74 -14.61
CA LEU A 60 -1.87 8.64 -13.92
C LEU A 60 -1.54 8.87 -12.43
N ARG A 61 -2.43 9.49 -11.64
CA ARG A 61 -2.21 9.63 -10.18
C ARG A 61 -2.14 8.28 -9.47
N LEU A 62 -1.47 8.20 -8.31
CA LEU A 62 -1.50 6.97 -7.51
C LEU A 62 -2.95 6.57 -7.20
N PRO A 63 -3.32 5.31 -7.44
CA PRO A 63 -4.63 4.79 -7.06
C PRO A 63 -4.91 5.00 -5.58
N VAL A 64 -6.14 5.39 -5.25
CA VAL A 64 -6.56 5.69 -3.87
C VAL A 64 -6.31 4.53 -2.90
N LEU A 65 -6.51 3.29 -3.36
CA LEU A 65 -6.27 2.10 -2.55
C LEU A 65 -4.80 1.94 -2.17
N ILE A 66 -3.88 2.15 -3.12
CA ILE A 66 -2.43 2.08 -2.85
C ILE A 66 -2.04 3.14 -1.82
N LYS A 67 -2.55 4.37 -1.96
CA LYS A 67 -2.32 5.43 -0.97
C LYS A 67 -2.86 5.06 0.41
N LYS A 68 -4.04 4.43 0.48
CA LYS A 68 -4.63 3.98 1.76
C LYS A 68 -3.75 2.93 2.43
N TYR A 69 -3.27 1.93 1.70
CA TYR A 69 -2.42 0.88 2.27
C TYR A 69 -1.05 1.41 2.71
N ILE A 70 -0.41 2.26 1.91
CA ILE A 70 0.87 2.86 2.30
C ILE A 70 0.72 3.70 3.58
N LYS A 71 -0.37 4.48 3.71
CA LYS A 71 -0.68 5.23 4.95
C LYS A 71 -0.90 4.33 6.17
N GLN A 72 -1.23 3.05 5.96
CA GLN A 72 -1.35 2.03 7.00
C GLN A 72 -0.04 1.26 7.22
N ASN A 73 1.10 1.81 6.77
CA ASN A 73 2.43 1.20 6.85
C ASN A 73 2.55 -0.12 6.08
N ALA A 74 1.78 -0.30 5.00
CA ALA A 74 1.94 -1.46 4.13
C ALA A 74 3.32 -1.51 3.49
N LYS A 75 3.85 -2.73 3.38
CA LYS A 75 5.12 -3.03 2.73
C LYS A 75 4.88 -3.79 1.44
N VAL A 76 5.69 -3.48 0.44
CA VAL A 76 5.69 -4.08 -0.88
C VAL A 76 6.69 -5.22 -0.90
N VAL A 77 6.31 -6.34 -1.52
CA VAL A 77 7.12 -7.56 -1.51
C VAL A 77 7.55 -7.96 -2.91
N ALA A 78 6.64 -7.93 -3.87
CA ALA A 78 6.93 -8.34 -5.24
C ALA A 78 5.98 -7.67 -6.23
N PHE A 79 6.45 -7.53 -7.46
CA PHE A 79 5.61 -7.17 -8.60
C PHE A 79 5.68 -8.28 -9.64
N ASN A 80 4.52 -8.65 -10.16
CA ASN A 80 4.36 -9.62 -11.23
C ASN A 80 3.63 -8.94 -12.40
N VAL A 81 3.87 -9.41 -13.62
CA VAL A 81 3.01 -9.10 -14.76
C VAL A 81 2.21 -10.32 -15.11
N ASP A 82 0.91 -10.15 -15.33
CA ASP A 82 0.06 -11.18 -15.90
C ASP A 82 -0.30 -10.88 -17.37
N PRO A 83 0.37 -11.54 -18.34
CA PRO A 83 0.02 -11.44 -19.76
C PRO A 83 -1.40 -11.93 -20.09
N LEU A 84 -1.99 -12.81 -19.27
CA LEU A 84 -3.36 -13.28 -19.49
C LEU A 84 -4.40 -12.23 -19.09
N PHE A 85 -4.00 -11.23 -18.30
CA PHE A 85 -4.83 -10.12 -17.86
C PHE A 85 -4.37 -8.80 -18.49
N ASN A 86 -4.22 -8.77 -19.82
CA ASN A 86 -3.81 -7.58 -20.59
C ASN A 86 -2.49 -6.94 -20.11
N ASN A 87 -1.50 -7.77 -19.75
CA ASN A 87 -0.23 -7.33 -19.15
C ASN A 87 -0.41 -6.46 -17.89
N ALA A 88 -1.46 -6.73 -17.10
CA ALA A 88 -1.65 -6.06 -15.83
C ALA A 88 -0.46 -6.31 -14.90
N VAL A 89 -0.17 -5.29 -14.09
CA VAL A 89 0.84 -5.36 -13.04
C VAL A 89 0.14 -5.72 -11.74
N ASP A 90 0.52 -6.84 -11.15
CA ASP A 90 0.10 -7.28 -9.83
C ASP A 90 1.17 -6.95 -8.80
N GLY A 91 0.80 -6.22 -7.74
CA GLY A 91 1.67 -5.95 -6.59
C GLY A 91 1.27 -6.79 -5.39
N LEU A 92 2.20 -7.57 -4.84
CA LEU A 92 2.00 -8.20 -3.54
C LEU A 92 2.44 -7.24 -2.43
N MET A 93 1.52 -6.93 -1.53
CA MET A 93 1.74 -6.09 -0.36
C MET A 93 1.24 -6.79 0.91
N TYR A 94 1.82 -6.46 2.06
CA TYR A 94 1.32 -6.90 3.36
C TYR A 94 1.39 -5.77 4.38
N ILE A 95 0.65 -5.92 5.47
CA ILE A 95 0.69 -5.04 6.63
C ILE A 95 0.89 -5.91 7.85
N ARG A 96 1.83 -5.54 8.71
CA ARG A 96 1.92 -6.15 10.05
C ARG A 96 0.92 -5.45 10.95
N ILE A 97 0.07 -6.21 11.64
CA ILE A 97 -0.93 -5.66 12.54
C ILE A 97 -0.30 -4.76 13.61
N ALA A 98 0.89 -5.12 14.10
CA ALA A 98 1.65 -4.33 15.06
C ALA A 98 2.11 -2.96 14.53
N ASP A 99 2.19 -2.78 13.22
CA ASP A 99 2.61 -1.53 12.59
C ASP A 99 1.41 -0.66 12.16
N LEU A 100 0.18 -1.11 12.38
CA LEU A 100 -0.99 -0.32 11.99
C LEU A 100 -1.03 0.99 12.80
N PRO A 101 -1.28 2.14 12.15
CA PRO A 101 -1.45 3.40 12.86
C PRO A 101 -2.63 3.33 13.83
N GLU A 102 -2.50 3.99 14.98
CA GLU A 102 -3.58 4.07 15.98
C GLU A 102 -4.88 4.62 15.37
N SER A 103 -4.78 5.59 14.46
CA SER A 103 -5.92 6.15 13.73
C SER A 103 -6.69 5.13 12.89
N THR A 104 -6.05 4.01 12.51
CA THR A 104 -6.70 2.89 11.81
C THR A 104 -7.28 1.87 12.79
N VAL A 105 -6.59 1.62 13.92
CA VAL A 105 -6.98 0.60 14.90
C VAL A 105 -8.09 1.09 15.83
N LYS A 106 -8.02 2.34 16.28
CA LYS A 106 -8.91 2.89 17.31
C LYS A 106 -10.40 2.87 16.92
N PRO A 107 -10.82 3.32 15.72
CA PRO A 107 -12.23 3.25 15.33
C PRO A 107 -12.76 1.82 15.29
N VAL A 108 -11.92 0.88 14.82
CA VAL A 108 -12.26 -0.54 14.78
C VAL A 108 -12.48 -1.08 16.20
N LEU A 109 -11.58 -0.77 17.14
CA LEU A 109 -11.73 -1.18 18.54
C LEU A 109 -12.98 -0.59 19.20
N GLU A 110 -13.29 0.68 18.94
CA GLU A 110 -14.49 1.34 19.46
C GLU A 110 -15.78 0.66 18.93
N GLU A 111 -15.83 0.35 17.63
CA GLU A 111 -16.95 -0.41 17.03
C GLU A 111 -17.08 -1.83 17.63
N PHE A 112 -15.96 -2.53 17.82
CA PHE A 112 -15.95 -3.85 18.44
C PHE A 112 -16.45 -3.80 19.90
N GLN A 113 -16.04 -2.78 20.66
CA GLN A 113 -16.50 -2.59 22.05
C GLN A 113 -18.00 -2.33 22.10
N ALA A 114 -18.51 -1.42 21.28
CA ALA A 114 -19.95 -1.10 21.22
C ALA A 114 -20.80 -2.33 20.83
N GLU A 115 -20.33 -3.13 19.88
CA GLU A 115 -21.01 -4.36 19.48
C GLU A 115 -21.00 -5.42 20.59
N MET A 116 -19.91 -5.53 21.37
CA MET A 116 -19.85 -6.42 22.53
C MET A 116 -20.83 -5.97 23.61
N GLU A 117 -20.84 -4.69 23.98
CA GLU A 117 -21.74 -4.12 25.00
C GLU A 117 -23.22 -4.33 24.63
N ARG A 118 -23.55 -4.17 23.34
CA ARG A 118 -24.90 -4.45 22.82
C ARG A 118 -25.29 -5.91 23.02
N LYS A 119 -24.43 -6.85 22.64
CA LYS A 119 -24.69 -8.30 22.81
C LYS A 119 -24.80 -8.72 24.27
N PHE A 120 -23.99 -8.13 25.16
CA PHE A 120 -24.11 -8.38 26.60
C PHE A 120 -25.43 -7.86 27.15
N SER A 121 -25.88 -6.69 26.72
CA SER A 121 -27.18 -6.12 27.14
C SER A 121 -28.36 -6.95 26.63
N GLU A 122 -28.35 -7.36 25.36
CA GLU A 122 -29.41 -8.20 24.75
C GLU A 122 -29.49 -9.61 25.37
N ASN A 123 -28.36 -10.17 25.83
CA ASN A 123 -28.32 -11.45 26.53
C ASN A 123 -28.73 -11.35 28.01
N GLY A 124 -28.56 -10.19 28.64
CA GLY A 124 -28.99 -9.94 30.02
C GLY A 124 -30.50 -9.82 30.19
N GLU A 125 -31.20 -9.28 29.18
CA GLU A 125 -32.67 -9.12 29.19
C GLU A 125 -33.45 -10.42 28.92
N ASN A 126 -32.80 -11.50 28.45
CA ASN A 126 -33.45 -12.80 28.19
C ASN A 126 -33.49 -13.75 29.41
N LEU A 127 -33.07 -13.30 30.59
CA LEU A 127 -32.97 -14.10 31.82
C LEU A 127 -33.96 -13.68 32.92
N ASP A 128 -34.85 -12.72 32.68
CA ASP A 128 -35.95 -12.30 33.57
C ASP A 128 -37.34 -12.63 32.99
#